data_AF-A0A536ZKJ2-F1
#
_entry.id   AF-A0A536ZKJ2-F1
#
_cell.length_a   1.000
_cell.length_b   1.000
_cell.length_c   1.000
_cell.angle_alpha   90.00
_cell.angle_beta   90.00
_cell.angle_gamma   90.00
#
_symmetry.space_group_name_H-M   'P 1'
#
loop_
_entity.id
_entity.type
_entity.pdbx_description
1 polymer ?
#
loop_
_entity_poly.entity_id
_entity_poly.type
_entity_poly.pdbx_seq_one_letter_code
_entity_poly.pdbx_strand_id
1 'polypeptide(L)'
;MPLFRQALEKALAAHEDFLAIDAAHMLGIAAPADERLRWNLEALAMTEHTDDARSKRWLASLYNNIGWTYHERGDYATALEYFEKALPAWRSRGGTQEVRTARWAIARAYRSLGRYDDALAIQRELAIEGDETGTPDGYVEEELGELLLAKGDPAAARPHFARAFERLGADAGLHESDPQRLARLKRLGGLE
;
A
#
# COMPACT_ATOMS: atom_id res chain seq x y z
N MET A 1 20.99 -7.46 4.85
CA MET A 1 21.47 -6.26 4.11
C MET A 1 22.79 -6.48 3.36
N PRO A 2 23.88 -7.02 3.96
CA PRO A 2 25.16 -7.17 3.25
C PRO A 2 25.06 -8.05 1.99
N LEU A 3 24.24 -9.10 2.03
CA LEU A 3 24.04 -10.00 0.89
C LEU A 3 23.35 -9.32 -0.30
N PHE A 4 22.37 -8.45 -0.07
CA PHE A 4 21.70 -7.73 -1.16
C PHE A 4 22.61 -6.66 -1.78
N ARG A 5 23.45 -5.98 -0.99
CA ARG A 5 24.47 -5.07 -1.52
C ARG A 5 25.49 -5.82 -2.37
N GLN A 6 25.99 -6.95 -1.88
CA GLN A 6 26.91 -7.78 -2.67
C GLN A 6 26.25 -8.34 -3.94
N ALA A 7 24.97 -8.71 -3.88
CA ALA A 7 24.23 -9.16 -5.06
C ALA A 7 24.10 -8.03 -6.10
N LEU A 8 23.79 -6.81 -5.66
CA LEU A 8 23.74 -5.62 -6.52
C LEU A 8 25.10 -5.36 -7.19
N GLU A 9 26.18 -5.33 -6.41
CA GLU A 9 27.54 -5.12 -6.94
C GLU A 9 27.92 -6.16 -8.00
N LYS A 10 27.65 -7.44 -7.73
CA LYS A 10 27.94 -8.54 -8.67
C LYS A 10 27.09 -8.46 -9.93
N ALA A 11 25.80 -8.15 -9.80
CA ALA A 11 24.90 -8.04 -10.94
C ALA A 11 25.28 -6.85 -11.85
N LEU A 12 25.63 -5.70 -11.26
CA LEU A 12 26.14 -4.54 -12.02
C LEU A 12 27.44 -4.87 -12.75
N ALA A 13 28.39 -5.54 -12.09
CA ALA A 13 29.65 -5.96 -12.71
C ALA A 13 29.46 -6.98 -13.85
N ALA A 14 28.39 -7.77 -13.79
CA ALA A 14 28.03 -8.74 -14.81
C ALA A 14 27.10 -8.16 -15.90
N HIS A 15 26.71 -6.89 -15.81
CA HIS A 15 25.70 -6.27 -16.69
C HIS A 15 24.34 -7.00 -16.69
N GLU A 16 23.96 -7.58 -15.54
CA GLU A 16 22.70 -8.27 -15.33
C GLU A 16 21.66 -7.31 -14.74
N ASP A 17 21.16 -6.38 -15.56
CA ASP A 17 20.26 -5.28 -15.15
C ASP A 17 19.07 -5.76 -14.31
N PHE A 18 18.42 -6.85 -14.74
CA PHE A 18 17.27 -7.41 -14.05
C PHE A 18 17.60 -7.84 -12.60
N LEU A 19 18.75 -8.49 -12.40
CA LEU A 19 19.20 -8.94 -11.08
C LEU A 19 19.69 -7.77 -10.24
N ALA A 20 20.31 -6.76 -10.87
CA ALA A 20 20.73 -5.55 -10.20
C ALA A 20 19.51 -4.78 -9.66
N ILE A 21 18.47 -4.62 -10.48
CA ILE A 21 17.21 -3.97 -10.08
C ILE A 21 16.50 -4.77 -8.99
N ASP A 22 16.43 -6.09 -9.09
CA ASP A 22 15.88 -6.94 -8.03
C ASP A 22 16.61 -6.75 -6.70
N ALA A 23 17.95 -6.76 -6.72
CA ALA A 23 18.76 -6.54 -5.51
C ALA A 23 18.54 -5.14 -4.92
N ALA A 24 18.48 -4.09 -5.75
CA ALA A 24 18.20 -2.72 -5.32
C ALA A 24 16.77 -2.57 -4.74
N HIS A 25 15.78 -3.21 -5.36
CA HIS A 25 14.41 -3.26 -4.83
C HIS A 25 14.36 -3.96 -3.46
N MET A 26 15.06 -5.09 -3.30
CA MET A 26 15.16 -5.79 -2.02
C MET A 26 15.86 -4.95 -0.94
N LEU A 27 16.85 -4.13 -1.31
CA LEU A 27 17.42 -3.12 -0.43
C LEU A 27 16.38 -2.07 -0.02
N GLY A 28 15.54 -1.62 -0.95
CA GLY A 28 14.43 -0.68 -0.68
C GLY A 28 13.38 -1.19 0.29
N ILE A 29 13.24 -2.50 0.45
CA ILE A 29 12.33 -3.12 1.42
C ILE A 29 13.01 -3.31 2.78
N ALA A 30 14.22 -3.88 2.78
CA ALA A 30 14.87 -4.35 4.01
C ALA A 30 15.80 -3.31 4.66
N ALA A 31 16.04 -2.16 4.02
CA ALA A 31 16.84 -1.08 4.60
C ALA A 31 16.11 -0.37 5.77
N PRO A 32 16.88 0.31 6.64
CA PRO A 32 16.33 1.27 7.60
C PRO A 32 15.50 2.37 6.90
N ALA A 33 14.52 2.93 7.61
CA ALA A 33 13.49 3.82 7.03
C ALA A 33 14.04 5.06 6.31
N ASP A 34 15.17 5.60 6.78
CA ASP A 34 15.89 6.72 6.17
C ASP A 34 16.54 6.35 4.82
N GLU A 35 16.96 5.09 4.65
CA GLU A 35 17.56 4.58 3.42
C GLU A 35 16.56 3.98 2.41
N ARG A 36 15.36 3.55 2.85
CA ARG A 36 14.37 2.89 1.97
C ARG A 36 14.04 3.71 0.74
N LEU A 37 13.80 5.02 0.92
CA LEU A 37 13.46 5.90 -0.20
C LEU A 37 14.60 5.93 -1.24
N ARG A 38 15.85 6.06 -0.77
CA ARG A 38 17.03 6.10 -1.64
C ARG A 38 17.10 4.85 -2.52
N TRP A 39 17.01 3.67 -1.90
CA TRP A 39 17.11 2.40 -2.64
C TRP A 39 15.94 2.17 -3.60
N ASN A 40 14.71 2.52 -3.22
CA ASN A 40 13.57 2.40 -4.15
C ASN A 40 13.69 3.39 -5.33
N LEU A 41 14.18 4.61 -5.10
CA LEU A 41 14.44 5.57 -6.18
C LEU A 41 15.58 5.13 -7.09
N GLU A 42 16.64 4.54 -6.54
CA GLU A 42 17.76 3.98 -7.30
C GLU A 42 17.30 2.82 -8.19
N ALA A 43 16.54 1.87 -7.63
CA ALA A 43 15.95 0.77 -8.39
C ALA A 43 14.97 1.26 -9.47
N LEU A 44 14.19 2.31 -9.19
CA LEU A 44 13.29 2.93 -10.17
C LEU A 44 14.09 3.54 -11.33
N ALA A 45 15.12 4.33 -11.02
CA ALA A 45 15.98 4.92 -12.03
C ALA A 45 16.63 3.84 -12.91
N MET A 46 17.15 2.77 -12.32
CA MET A 46 17.69 1.63 -13.08
C MET A 46 16.64 0.99 -13.98
N THR A 47 15.40 0.83 -13.49
CA THR A 47 14.28 0.29 -14.28
C THR A 47 13.88 1.19 -15.45
N GLU A 48 14.00 2.51 -15.31
CA GLU A 48 13.68 3.48 -16.38
C GLU A 48 14.75 3.56 -17.47
N HIS A 49 16.01 3.23 -17.14
CA HIS A 49 17.14 3.32 -18.05
C HIS A 49 17.54 1.98 -18.71
N THR A 50 16.93 0.86 -18.30
CA THR A 50 17.21 -0.45 -18.89
C THR A 50 16.31 -0.76 -20.09
N ASP A 51 16.86 -1.41 -21.10
CA ASP A 51 16.10 -1.98 -22.22
C ASP A 51 15.48 -3.35 -21.86
N ASP A 52 15.80 -3.92 -20.68
CA ASP A 52 15.25 -5.19 -20.24
C ASP A 52 13.77 -5.06 -19.84
N ALA A 53 12.90 -5.50 -20.76
CA ALA A 53 11.45 -5.49 -20.55
C ALA A 53 10.99 -6.28 -19.31
N ARG A 54 11.76 -7.28 -18.85
CA ARG A 54 11.43 -8.07 -17.65
C ARG A 54 11.47 -7.19 -16.39
N SER A 55 12.33 -6.19 -16.36
CA SER A 55 12.52 -5.29 -15.22
C SER A 55 11.30 -4.41 -14.95
N LYS A 56 10.46 -4.15 -15.96
CA LYS A 56 9.20 -3.40 -15.83
C LYS A 56 8.24 -4.01 -14.81
N ARG A 57 8.40 -5.31 -14.48
CA ARG A 57 7.61 -5.98 -13.43
C ARG A 57 7.74 -5.29 -12.07
N TRP A 58 8.88 -4.65 -11.80
CA TRP A 58 9.17 -4.01 -10.52
C TRP A 58 8.53 -2.63 -10.35
N LEU A 59 8.14 -1.96 -11.45
CA LEU A 59 7.60 -0.59 -11.42
C LEU A 59 6.44 -0.46 -10.42
N ALA A 60 5.50 -1.41 -10.44
CA ALA A 60 4.32 -1.36 -9.59
C ALA A 60 4.67 -1.41 -8.09
N SER A 61 5.61 -2.30 -7.70
CA SER A 61 6.10 -2.42 -6.33
C SER A 61 6.94 -1.21 -5.91
N LEU A 62 7.82 -0.73 -6.79
CA LEU A 62 8.67 0.44 -6.54
C LEU A 62 7.83 1.70 -6.32
N TYR A 63 6.89 1.98 -7.21
CA TYR A 63 5.96 3.10 -7.06
C TYR A 63 5.16 3.01 -5.76
N ASN A 64 4.62 1.83 -5.42
CA ASN A 64 3.90 1.64 -4.17
C ASN A 64 4.78 1.91 -2.94
N ASN A 65 6.00 1.37 -2.90
CA ASN A 65 6.91 1.55 -1.75
C ASN A 65 7.36 3.01 -1.60
N ILE A 66 7.64 3.69 -2.71
CA ILE A 66 7.96 5.12 -2.72
C ILE A 66 6.77 5.92 -2.20
N GLY A 67 5.56 5.62 -2.69
CA GLY A 67 4.32 6.26 -2.24
C GLY A 67 4.13 6.14 -0.73
N TRP A 68 4.29 4.94 -0.16
CA TRP A 68 4.22 4.73 1.29
C TRP A 68 5.29 5.50 2.05
N THR A 69 6.52 5.55 1.52
CA THR A 69 7.61 6.27 2.18
C THR A 69 7.33 7.78 2.23
N TYR A 70 6.75 8.37 1.18
CA TYR A 70 6.32 9.77 1.21
C TYR A 70 5.11 9.98 2.12
N HIS A 71 4.16 9.04 2.14
CA HIS A 71 3.00 9.08 3.03
C HIS A 71 3.44 9.10 4.50
N GLU A 72 4.37 8.24 4.90
CA GLU A 72 4.97 8.19 6.24
C GLU A 72 5.68 9.49 6.63
N ARG A 73 6.24 10.21 5.63
CA ARG A 73 6.89 11.52 5.82
C ARG A 73 5.91 12.69 5.85
N GLY A 74 4.62 12.45 5.63
CA GLY A 74 3.59 13.48 5.56
C GLY A 74 3.46 14.18 4.21
N ASP A 75 4.26 13.80 3.21
CA ASP A 75 4.13 14.33 1.84
C ASP A 75 3.08 13.54 1.07
N TYR A 76 1.82 13.82 1.40
CA TYR A 76 0.68 13.07 0.86
C TYR A 76 0.45 13.36 -0.63
N ALA A 77 0.88 14.52 -1.13
CA ALA A 77 0.72 14.89 -2.54
C ALA A 77 1.65 14.04 -3.40
N THR A 78 2.95 13.98 -3.06
CA THR A 78 3.88 13.10 -3.77
C THR A 78 3.54 11.63 -3.56
N ALA A 79 3.07 11.23 -2.37
CA ALA A 79 2.59 9.86 -2.14
C ALA A 79 1.48 9.46 -3.13
N LEU A 80 0.49 10.33 -3.30
CA LEU A 80 -0.62 10.11 -4.24
C LEU A 80 -0.11 9.93 -5.67
N GLU A 81 0.77 10.80 -6.16
CA GLU A 81 1.32 10.70 -7.51
C GLU A 81 1.98 9.32 -7.77
N TYR A 82 2.73 8.80 -6.79
CA TYR A 82 3.34 7.49 -6.89
C TYR A 82 2.33 6.35 -6.81
N PHE A 83 1.32 6.43 -5.95
CA PHE A 83 0.25 5.43 -5.92
C PHE A 83 -0.56 5.39 -7.24
N GLU A 84 -0.82 6.55 -7.84
CA GLU A 84 -1.48 6.66 -9.15
C GLU A 84 -0.63 6.07 -10.28
N LYS A 85 0.71 6.19 -10.21
CA LYS A 85 1.63 5.49 -11.13
C LYS A 85 1.66 3.97 -10.91
N ALA A 86 1.47 3.50 -9.67
CA ALA A 86 1.46 2.07 -9.36
C ALA A 86 0.23 1.35 -9.94
N LEU A 87 -0.93 1.99 -9.93
CA LEU A 87 -2.19 1.40 -10.37
C LEU A 87 -2.17 0.83 -11.82
N PRO A 88 -1.79 1.58 -12.87
CA PRO A 88 -1.72 1.05 -14.23
C PRO A 88 -0.64 -0.05 -14.36
N ALA A 89 0.44 0.03 -13.59
CA ALA A 89 1.49 -1.00 -13.57
C ALA A 89 1.01 -2.33 -12.94
N TRP A 90 0.12 -2.27 -11.94
CA TRP A 90 -0.54 -3.46 -11.41
C TRP A 90 -1.59 -4.03 -12.37
N ARG A 91 -2.36 -3.16 -13.03
CA ARG A 91 -3.35 -3.58 -14.04
C ARG A 91 -2.71 -4.32 -15.20
N SER A 92 -1.57 -3.84 -15.72
CA SER A 92 -0.87 -4.50 -16.83
C SER A 92 -0.31 -5.87 -16.47
N ARG A 93 -0.10 -6.15 -15.18
CA ARG A 93 0.34 -7.46 -14.67
C ARG A 93 -0.81 -8.44 -14.41
N GLY A 94 -2.07 -7.98 -14.52
CA GLY A 94 -3.26 -8.82 -14.26
C GLY A 94 -3.50 -9.13 -12.79
N GLY A 95 -2.86 -8.42 -11.86
CA GLY A 95 -2.99 -8.65 -10.42
C GLY A 95 -4.23 -8.00 -9.84
N THR A 96 -5.34 -8.74 -9.70
CA THR A 96 -6.61 -8.20 -9.16
C THR A 96 -6.44 -7.67 -7.74
N GLN A 97 -5.77 -8.43 -6.87
CA GLN A 97 -5.57 -8.03 -5.47
C GLN A 97 -4.64 -6.83 -5.33
N GLU A 98 -3.60 -6.75 -6.16
CA GLU A 98 -2.66 -5.64 -6.14
C GLU A 98 -3.30 -4.35 -6.69
N VAL A 99 -4.20 -4.47 -7.67
CA VAL A 99 -5.04 -3.35 -8.13
C VAL A 99 -5.96 -2.86 -7.02
N ARG A 100 -6.58 -3.76 -6.25
CA ARG A 100 -7.38 -3.39 -5.06
C ARG A 100 -6.53 -2.66 -4.02
N THR A 101 -5.34 -3.19 -3.73
CA THR A 101 -4.38 -2.59 -2.78
C THR A 101 -3.94 -1.19 -3.22
N ALA A 102 -3.65 -1.00 -4.51
CA ALA A 102 -3.28 0.31 -5.05
C ALA A 102 -4.43 1.32 -4.95
N ARG A 103 -5.67 0.92 -5.25
CA ARG A 103 -6.87 1.77 -5.07
C ARG A 103 -7.05 2.15 -3.60
N TRP A 104 -6.87 1.22 -2.69
CA TRP A 104 -6.94 1.49 -1.25
C TRP A 104 -5.87 2.50 -0.80
N ALA A 105 -4.63 2.37 -1.30
CA ALA A 105 -3.56 3.32 -1.01
C ALA A 105 -3.85 4.75 -1.54
N ILE A 106 -4.41 4.86 -2.76
CA ILE A 106 -4.88 6.13 -3.34
C ILE A 106 -5.96 6.76 -2.45
N ALA A 107 -6.96 5.98 -2.01
CA ALA A 107 -8.01 6.48 -1.12
C ALA A 107 -7.45 6.99 0.21
N ARG A 108 -6.48 6.27 0.79
CA ARG A 108 -5.81 6.69 2.03
C ARG A 108 -5.01 8.00 1.84
N ALA A 109 -4.35 8.16 0.69
CA ALA A 109 -3.67 9.41 0.35
C ALA A 109 -4.68 10.57 0.20
N TYR A 110 -5.83 10.33 -0.46
CA TYR A 110 -6.92 11.31 -0.53
C TYR A 110 -7.45 11.71 0.84
N ARG A 111 -7.67 10.76 1.76
CA ARG A 111 -8.04 11.10 3.15
C ARG A 111 -7.01 12.01 3.80
N SER A 112 -5.74 11.71 3.63
CA SER A 112 -4.63 12.47 4.25
C SER A 112 -4.51 13.89 3.67
N LEU A 113 -4.96 14.08 2.42
CA LEU A 113 -5.10 15.38 1.76
C LEU A 113 -6.41 16.12 2.07
N GLY A 114 -7.29 15.55 2.92
CA GLY A 114 -8.61 16.12 3.21
C GLY A 114 -9.65 15.93 2.10
N ARG A 115 -9.32 15.16 1.06
CA ARG A 115 -10.21 14.85 -0.09
C ARG A 115 -11.12 13.67 0.26
N TYR A 116 -11.97 13.85 1.26
CA TYR A 116 -12.76 12.77 1.84
C TYR A 116 -13.79 12.17 0.87
N ASP A 117 -14.37 12.97 -0.02
CA ASP A 117 -15.36 12.48 -0.99
C ASP A 117 -14.73 11.59 -2.06
N ASP A 118 -13.55 11.95 -2.56
CA ASP A 118 -12.79 11.14 -3.51
C ASP A 118 -12.37 9.80 -2.88
N ALA A 119 -11.90 9.84 -1.63
CA ALA A 119 -11.53 8.65 -0.89
C ALA A 119 -12.75 7.72 -0.63
N LEU A 120 -13.90 8.30 -0.25
CA LEU A 120 -15.13 7.54 -0.02
C LEU A 120 -15.65 6.88 -1.29
N ALA A 121 -15.59 7.57 -2.44
CA ALA A 121 -16.00 6.99 -3.71
C ALA A 121 -15.21 5.71 -4.01
N ILE A 122 -13.87 5.78 -3.91
CA ILE A 122 -13.00 4.62 -4.16
C ILE A 122 -13.28 3.49 -3.16
N GLN A 123 -13.38 3.79 -1.87
CA GLN A 123 -13.59 2.74 -0.87
C GLN A 123 -14.95 2.08 -0.96
N ARG A 124 -16.00 2.81 -1.35
CA ARG A 124 -17.33 2.22 -1.59
C ARG A 124 -17.30 1.25 -2.76
N GLU A 125 -16.63 1.61 -3.85
CA GLU A 125 -16.46 0.69 -4.99
C GLU A 125 -15.69 -0.57 -4.57
N LEU A 126 -14.61 -0.43 -3.77
CA LEU A 126 -13.84 -1.58 -3.27
C LEU A 126 -14.66 -2.49 -2.35
N ALA A 127 -15.54 -1.91 -1.53
CA ALA A 127 -16.45 -2.65 -0.67
C ALA A 127 -17.48 -3.43 -1.49
N ILE A 128 -18.13 -2.78 -2.46
CA ILE A 128 -19.10 -3.43 -3.38
C ILE A 128 -18.44 -4.58 -4.12
N GLU A 129 -17.26 -4.35 -4.71
CA GLU A 129 -16.51 -5.40 -5.41
C GLU A 129 -16.13 -6.57 -4.48
N GLY A 130 -15.77 -6.26 -3.23
CA GLY A 130 -15.50 -7.28 -2.21
C GLY A 130 -16.73 -8.13 -1.91
N ASP A 131 -17.91 -7.51 -1.76
CA ASP A 131 -19.17 -8.22 -1.53
C ASP A 131 -19.58 -9.07 -2.74
N GLU A 132 -19.46 -8.54 -3.96
CA GLU A 132 -19.79 -9.24 -5.21
C GLU A 132 -18.90 -10.47 -5.47
N THR A 133 -17.63 -10.38 -5.07
CA THR A 133 -16.65 -11.47 -5.24
C THR A 133 -16.57 -12.42 -4.05
N GLY A 134 -17.31 -12.14 -2.96
CA GLY A 134 -17.21 -12.89 -1.71
C GLY A 134 -15.87 -12.71 -0.99
N THR A 135 -15.14 -11.62 -1.25
CA THR A 135 -13.86 -11.26 -0.63
C THR A 135 -13.90 -9.89 0.07
N PRO A 136 -14.83 -9.66 1.02
CA PRO A 136 -14.90 -8.38 1.73
C PRO A 136 -13.64 -8.15 2.57
N ASP A 137 -13.12 -6.93 2.55
CA ASP A 137 -11.81 -6.59 3.13
C ASP A 137 -11.98 -5.71 4.38
N GLY A 138 -11.44 -6.16 5.52
CA GLY A 138 -11.49 -5.42 6.77
C GLY A 138 -10.73 -4.09 6.74
N TYR A 139 -9.69 -3.96 5.90
CA TYR A 139 -8.95 -2.71 5.72
C TYR A 139 -9.76 -1.66 4.95
N VAL A 140 -10.60 -2.10 4.00
CA VAL A 140 -11.55 -1.22 3.30
C VAL A 140 -12.60 -0.71 4.28
N GLU A 141 -13.14 -1.59 5.12
CA GLU A 141 -14.13 -1.21 6.14
C GLU A 141 -13.55 -0.25 7.17
N GLU A 142 -12.34 -0.49 7.66
CA GLU A 142 -11.69 0.46 8.57
C GLU A 142 -11.52 1.84 7.94
N GLU A 143 -11.05 1.92 6.70
CA GLU A 143 -10.85 3.20 6.03
C GLU A 143 -12.18 3.92 5.73
N LEU A 144 -13.27 3.21 5.44
CA LEU A 144 -14.62 3.78 5.37
C LEU A 144 -15.05 4.38 6.72
N GLY A 145 -14.79 3.67 7.82
CA GLY A 145 -15.03 4.18 9.18
C GLY A 145 -14.24 5.46 9.47
N GLU A 146 -12.93 5.47 9.16
CA GLU A 146 -12.06 6.64 9.32
C GLU A 146 -12.55 7.84 8.50
N LEU A 147 -12.97 7.62 7.27
CA LEU A 147 -13.51 8.66 6.40
C LEU A 147 -14.81 9.27 6.95
N LEU A 148 -15.72 8.43 7.43
CA LEU A 148 -16.98 8.89 8.01
C LEU A 148 -16.76 9.66 9.33
N LEU A 149 -15.80 9.22 10.17
CA LEU A 149 -15.37 9.99 11.33
C LEU A 149 -14.78 11.35 10.94
N ALA A 150 -13.92 11.39 9.93
CA ALA A 150 -13.33 12.64 9.44
C ALA A 150 -14.39 13.62 8.90
N LYS A 151 -15.51 13.10 8.39
CA LYS A 151 -16.68 13.89 7.96
C LYS A 151 -17.65 14.26 9.09
N GLY A 152 -17.37 13.85 10.33
CA GLY A 152 -18.20 14.16 11.49
C GLY A 152 -19.46 13.29 11.62
N ASP A 153 -19.48 12.10 10.99
CA ASP A 153 -20.59 11.14 11.08
C ASP A 153 -20.18 9.85 11.81
N PRO A 154 -20.03 9.89 13.15
CA PRO A 154 -19.66 8.72 13.94
C PRO A 154 -20.76 7.64 13.96
N ALA A 155 -22.03 8.02 13.73
CA ALA A 155 -23.13 7.08 13.68
C ALA A 155 -23.02 6.19 12.44
N ALA A 156 -22.72 6.77 11.27
CA ALA A 156 -22.44 6.01 10.07
C ALA A 156 -21.11 5.25 10.14
N ALA A 157 -20.09 5.79 10.81
CA ALA A 157 -18.78 5.14 10.93
C ALA A 157 -18.79 3.85 11.77
N ARG A 158 -19.56 3.82 12.85
CA ARG A 158 -19.62 2.69 13.81
C ARG A 158 -19.81 1.30 13.16
N PRO A 159 -20.79 1.06 12.28
CA PRO A 159 -20.96 -0.26 11.66
C PRO A 159 -19.76 -0.68 10.79
N HIS A 160 -19.03 0.26 10.18
CA HIS A 160 -17.82 -0.04 9.43
C HIS A 160 -16.70 -0.54 10.36
N PHE A 161 -16.49 0.09 11.51
CA PHE A 161 -15.50 -0.39 12.49
C PHE A 161 -15.84 -1.75 13.09
N ALA A 162 -17.13 -2.05 13.29
CA ALA A 162 -17.57 -3.38 13.73
C ALA A 162 -17.21 -4.45 12.68
N ARG A 163 -17.53 -4.22 11.40
CA ARG A 163 -17.18 -5.16 10.31
C ARG A 163 -15.68 -5.29 10.13
N ALA A 164 -14.93 -4.19 10.27
CA ALA A 164 -13.47 -4.20 10.25
C ALA A 164 -12.90 -5.07 11.39
N PHE A 165 -13.39 -4.89 12.62
CA PHE A 165 -12.97 -5.71 13.77
C PHE A 165 -13.25 -7.20 13.56
N GLU A 166 -14.46 -7.55 13.08
CA GLU A 166 -14.82 -8.95 12.81
C GLU A 166 -13.88 -9.61 11.77
N ARG A 167 -13.52 -8.88 10.71
CA ARG A 167 -12.70 -9.40 9.61
C ARG A 167 -11.24 -9.47 9.97
N LEU A 168 -10.70 -8.38 10.53
CA LEU A 168 -9.30 -8.27 10.90
C LEU A 168 -8.98 -9.08 12.16
N GLY A 169 -9.94 -9.23 13.08
CA GLY A 169 -9.80 -10.07 14.27
C GLY A 169 -9.88 -11.57 13.99
N ALA A 170 -10.36 -11.99 12.82
CA ALA A 170 -10.25 -13.40 12.41
C ALA A 170 -8.80 -13.80 12.05
N ASP A 171 -7.93 -12.82 11.79
CA ASP A 171 -6.51 -13.04 11.52
C ASP A 171 -5.71 -13.14 12.83
N ALA A 172 -5.31 -14.36 13.18
CA ALA A 172 -4.49 -14.62 14.37
C ALA A 172 -3.13 -13.90 14.32
N GLY A 173 -2.57 -13.66 13.13
CA GLY A 173 -1.32 -12.93 12.98
C GLY A 173 -1.46 -11.45 13.30
N LEU A 174 -2.63 -10.85 13.04
CA LEU A 174 -2.90 -9.46 13.39
C LEU A 174 -3.09 -9.28 14.90
N HIS A 175 -3.66 -10.28 15.59
CA HIS A 175 -3.77 -10.27 17.05
C HIS A 175 -2.41 -10.14 17.76
N GLU A 176 -1.38 -10.80 17.23
CA GLU A 176 -0.03 -10.74 17.78
C GLU A 176 0.72 -9.47 17.35
N SER A 177 0.55 -9.05 16.10
CA SER A 177 1.33 -7.94 15.53
C SER A 177 0.76 -6.55 15.81
N ASP A 178 -0.57 -6.40 15.97
CA ASP A 178 -1.22 -5.11 16.24
C ASP A 178 -2.50 -5.24 17.11
N PRO A 179 -2.37 -5.66 18.38
CA PRO A 179 -3.51 -5.76 19.29
C PRO A 179 -4.15 -4.40 19.60
N GLN A 180 -3.40 -3.31 19.47
CA GLN A 180 -3.91 -1.95 19.73
C GLN A 180 -4.90 -1.51 18.66
N ARG A 181 -4.62 -1.81 17.39
CA ARG A 181 -5.58 -1.55 16.29
C ARG A 181 -6.88 -2.31 16.51
N LEU A 182 -6.83 -3.60 16.81
CA LEU A 182 -8.02 -4.40 17.07
C LEU A 182 -8.83 -3.87 18.26
N ALA A 183 -8.17 -3.50 19.35
CA ALA A 183 -8.84 -2.88 20.50
C ALA A 183 -9.52 -1.56 20.13
N ARG A 184 -8.89 -0.74 19.28
CA ARG A 184 -9.47 0.50 18.78
C ARG A 184 -10.69 0.25 17.89
N LEU A 185 -10.60 -0.70 16.95
CA LEU A 185 -11.74 -1.08 16.09
C LEU A 185 -12.92 -1.59 16.91
N LYS A 186 -12.67 -2.44 17.92
CA LYS A 186 -13.69 -2.95 18.84
C LYS A 186 -14.43 -1.82 19.56
N ARG A 187 -13.68 -0.85 20.10
CA ARG A 187 -14.24 0.33 20.79
C ARG A 187 -15.06 1.20 19.85
N LEU A 188 -14.53 1.53 18.67
CA LEU A 188 -15.22 2.38 17.70
C LEU A 188 -16.42 1.69 17.06
N GLY A 189 -16.41 0.36 16.95
CA GLY A 189 -17.57 -0.45 16.59
C GLY A 189 -18.61 -0.55 17.71
N GLY A 190 -18.25 -0.17 18.93
CA GLY A 190 -19.09 -0.27 20.13
C GLY A 190 -19.47 -1.72 20.44
N LEU A 191 -18.45 -2.58 20.44
CA LEU A 191 -18.51 -4.02 20.77
C LEU A 191 -17.90 -4.32 22.16
N GLU A 192 -17.73 -3.30 23.01
CA GLU A 192 -17.21 -3.41 24.38
C GLU A 192 -18.24 -3.97 25.36
#